data_AF-A0A9D2K7Z4-F1
#
_entry.id   AF-A0A9D2K7Z4-F1
#
_cell.length_a   1.000
_cell.length_b   1.000
_cell.length_c   1.000
_cell.angle_alpha   90.00
_cell.angle_beta   90.00
_cell.angle_gamma   90.00
#
_symmetry.space_group_name_H-M   'P 1'
#
loop_
_entity.id
_entity.type
_entity.pdbx_description
1 polymer ?
#
loop_
_entity_poly.entity_id
_entity_poly.type
_entity_poly.pdbx_seq_one_letter_code
_entity_poly.pdbx_strand_id
1 'polypeptide(L)'
;MKKSIILMSMLASVAMLVMSCNKTEKIDPNAPQIDVQSEYYASYTGGENVIEYKIKNPVEGGVLTPSCVADWVSDVTCDSVSVKFIASPNETDVQRIGELNLHYVYEGGEVSAVVKLTQVAFGEETPIVGPYLDNLSGKTIATDAEGGSFTLRYEIFNEEADGRIEATTDVDWISIISYETIGEVNYTVGKNALGDRTGVITVSYIYNEDEDTVSFDAIIAQPISDQPVTEGGFTIEVTNVSYSSAKITITPENPDMAYLVVVGEASSIQGLSDDEIFRDDLERLESQAIMMGTTLQDYLTLRLITGSRSSTQGALTPNTAYYVYVYGVHNGETTERTTDIAKKLFTTDVLDVTEGSITLEAEITGTTLSAVATPYDNSRYYNLQFNRENTLQGEGYTSGTAAERCYQYELDYMTSYLKIYPPTAWQNVKQGPASTSTTMNVADTYYVFAYFLNASTGVAESDIVIKTVIFDGSSAEIVE
;
A
#
# COMPACT_ATOMS: atom_id res chain seq x y z
N MET A 1 -44.84 -58.63 -0.77
CA MET A 1 -43.61 -59.32 -1.24
C MET A 1 -42.51 -58.28 -1.38
N LYS A 2 -41.41 -58.46 -0.60
CA LYS A 2 -40.05 -57.88 -0.67
C LYS A 2 -39.93 -56.45 -1.26
N LYS A 3 -39.90 -55.34 -0.51
CA LYS A 3 -38.86 -54.80 0.41
C LYS A 3 -37.40 -54.89 -0.09
N SER A 4 -36.88 -53.77 -0.59
CA SER A 4 -35.50 -53.22 -0.41
C SER A 4 -35.57 -51.76 -0.91
N ILE A 5 -35.63 -50.74 -0.04
CA ILE A 5 -34.50 -50.08 0.62
C ILE A 5 -33.38 -49.78 -0.39
N ILE A 6 -33.49 -48.64 -1.08
CA ILE A 6 -32.35 -48.03 -1.77
C ILE A 6 -31.62 -47.22 -0.69
N LEU A 7 -30.50 -47.78 -0.27
CA LEU A 7 -29.57 -47.20 0.67
C LEU A 7 -28.86 -46.04 -0.04
N MET A 8 -29.13 -44.83 0.41
CA MET A 8 -28.39 -43.61 0.06
C MET A 8 -26.99 -43.75 0.67
N SER A 9 -26.03 -44.25 -0.11
CA SER A 9 -24.62 -44.29 0.29
C SER A 9 -24.00 -42.91 0.12
N MET A 10 -24.15 -42.07 1.15
CA MET A 10 -23.18 -41.02 1.45
C MET A 10 -21.81 -41.68 1.63
N LEU A 11 -20.93 -41.59 0.63
CA LEU A 11 -19.50 -41.66 0.91
C LEU A 11 -19.08 -40.27 1.38
N ALA A 12 -18.93 -40.14 2.69
CA ALA A 12 -18.19 -39.05 3.30
C ALA A 12 -16.71 -39.22 2.95
N SER A 13 -16.25 -38.54 1.90
CA SER A 13 -14.83 -38.28 1.70
C SER A 13 -14.44 -37.13 2.62
N VAL A 14 -13.77 -37.49 3.71
CA VAL A 14 -13.10 -36.61 4.66
C VAL A 14 -12.20 -35.64 3.90
N ALA A 15 -12.61 -34.39 3.79
CA ALA A 15 -11.73 -33.31 3.36
C ALA A 15 -10.72 -33.06 4.49
N MET A 16 -9.54 -33.67 4.40
CA MET A 16 -8.39 -33.17 5.13
C MET A 16 -8.01 -31.82 4.52
N LEU A 17 -8.45 -30.75 5.18
CA LEU A 17 -7.84 -29.44 5.09
C LEU A 17 -6.37 -29.57 5.51
N VAL A 18 -5.48 -29.81 4.55
CA VAL A 18 -4.11 -29.32 4.68
C VAL A 18 -4.17 -27.84 4.40
N MET A 19 -4.17 -27.05 5.47
CA MET A 19 -3.68 -25.67 5.44
C MET A 19 -2.22 -25.73 4.99
N SER A 20 -1.99 -25.78 3.69
CA SER A 20 -0.72 -25.36 3.13
C SER A 20 -0.72 -23.84 3.22
N CYS A 21 0.26 -23.30 3.94
CA CYS A 21 0.51 -21.87 3.99
C CYS A 21 0.52 -21.31 2.57
N ASN A 22 -0.39 -20.40 2.26
CA ASN A 22 -0.24 -19.50 1.11
C ASN A 22 0.93 -18.54 1.42
N LYS A 23 2.16 -19.05 1.28
CA LYS A 23 3.26 -18.20 0.87
C LYS A 23 2.96 -17.85 -0.58
N THR A 24 2.66 -16.59 -0.83
CA THR A 24 2.67 -16.03 -2.18
C THR A 24 4.11 -16.22 -2.69
N GLU A 25 4.35 -17.26 -3.48
CA GLU A 25 5.63 -17.46 -4.13
C GLU A 25 5.87 -16.26 -5.03
N LYS A 26 6.99 -15.57 -4.80
CA LYS A 26 7.51 -14.61 -5.78
C LYS A 26 7.83 -15.43 -7.02
N ILE A 27 7.03 -15.26 -8.07
CA ILE A 27 7.33 -15.82 -9.39
C ILE A 27 8.65 -15.18 -9.83
N ASP A 28 9.70 -15.99 -9.95
CA ASP A 28 10.95 -15.55 -10.57
C ASP A 28 10.69 -15.37 -12.07
N PRO A 29 10.78 -14.15 -12.63
CA PRO A 29 10.51 -13.91 -14.04
C PRO A 29 11.50 -14.63 -14.98
N ASN A 30 12.63 -15.12 -14.45
CA ASN A 30 13.61 -15.90 -15.22
C ASN A 30 13.42 -17.43 -15.10
N ALA A 31 12.44 -17.90 -14.31
CA ALA A 31 12.15 -19.33 -14.24
C ALA A 31 11.62 -19.86 -15.60
N PRO A 32 11.88 -21.14 -15.94
CA PRO A 32 11.30 -21.77 -17.10
C PRO A 32 9.77 -21.76 -17.05
N GLN A 33 9.11 -21.52 -18.19
CA GLN A 33 7.64 -21.56 -18.30
C GLN A 33 7.22 -22.28 -19.59
N ILE A 34 6.11 -23.02 -19.53
CA ILE A 34 5.51 -23.65 -20.72
C ILE A 34 4.43 -22.69 -21.22
N ASP A 35 4.63 -22.18 -22.42
CA ASP A 35 3.69 -21.33 -23.14
C ASP A 35 2.95 -22.18 -24.18
N VAL A 36 1.64 -22.29 -24.01
CA VAL A 36 0.74 -23.13 -24.80
C VAL A 36 -0.70 -22.64 -24.63
N GLN A 37 -1.53 -22.83 -25.66
CA GLN A 37 -2.97 -22.53 -25.57
C GLN A 37 -3.65 -23.33 -24.45
N SER A 38 -4.63 -22.71 -23.78
CA SER A 38 -5.36 -23.34 -22.67
C SER A 38 -6.44 -24.32 -23.11
N GLU A 39 -6.98 -24.17 -24.33
CA GLU A 39 -8.00 -25.05 -24.92
C GLU A 39 -7.64 -25.43 -26.35
N TYR A 40 -7.97 -26.66 -26.76
CA TYR A 40 -7.82 -27.15 -28.13
C TYR A 40 -9.08 -27.92 -28.57
N TYR A 41 -9.55 -27.69 -29.81
CA TYR A 41 -10.73 -28.35 -30.38
C TYR A 41 -10.34 -29.37 -31.45
N ALA A 42 -10.68 -30.64 -31.23
CA ALA A 42 -10.46 -31.72 -32.19
C ALA A 42 -11.75 -32.04 -32.98
N SER A 43 -11.59 -32.38 -34.26
CA SER A 43 -12.71 -32.81 -35.12
C SER A 43 -13.35 -34.10 -34.61
N TYR A 44 -14.68 -34.23 -34.78
CA TYR A 44 -15.39 -35.49 -34.48
C TYR A 44 -14.90 -36.66 -35.33
N THR A 45 -14.31 -36.40 -36.52
CA THR A 45 -13.74 -37.46 -37.36
C THR A 45 -12.51 -38.12 -36.73
N GLY A 46 -11.92 -37.49 -35.70
CA GLY A 46 -10.63 -37.89 -35.15
C GLY A 46 -9.48 -37.62 -36.14
N GLY A 47 -8.32 -38.21 -35.85
CA GLY A 47 -7.10 -38.07 -36.65
C GLY A 47 -5.90 -37.56 -35.85
N GLU A 48 -4.83 -37.23 -36.57
CA GLU A 48 -3.63 -36.59 -36.01
C GLU A 48 -3.91 -35.13 -35.70
N ASN A 49 -3.55 -34.70 -34.49
CA ASN A 49 -3.69 -33.34 -34.00
C ASN A 49 -2.32 -32.84 -33.54
N VAL A 50 -2.08 -31.54 -33.72
CA VAL A 50 -0.82 -30.89 -33.37
C VAL A 50 -1.13 -29.64 -32.55
N ILE A 51 -0.47 -29.51 -31.40
CA ILE A 51 -0.52 -28.33 -30.54
C ILE A 51 0.90 -27.77 -30.48
N GLU A 52 1.07 -26.53 -30.90
CA GLU A 52 2.35 -25.84 -30.77
C GLU A 52 2.55 -25.35 -29.34
N TYR A 53 3.79 -25.37 -28.87
CA TYR A 53 4.17 -24.86 -27.57
C TYR A 53 5.57 -24.25 -27.62
N LYS A 54 5.90 -23.46 -26.59
CA LYS A 54 7.22 -22.86 -26.42
C LYS A 54 7.64 -22.95 -24.96
N ILE A 55 8.90 -23.27 -24.71
CA ILE A 55 9.47 -23.16 -23.36
C ILE A 55 10.20 -21.83 -23.28
N LYS A 56 9.69 -20.92 -22.45
CA LYS A 56 10.37 -19.67 -22.09
C LYS A 56 11.46 -19.97 -21.08
N ASN A 57 12.59 -19.28 -21.20
CA ASN A 57 13.79 -19.47 -20.36
C ASN A 57 14.20 -20.96 -20.23
N PRO A 58 14.38 -21.72 -21.34
CA PRO A 58 14.69 -23.13 -21.24
C PRO A 58 16.04 -23.36 -20.57
N VAL A 59 16.10 -24.36 -19.69
CA VAL A 59 17.34 -24.77 -19.03
C VAL A 59 18.00 -25.87 -19.84
N GLU A 60 19.32 -25.79 -20.00
CA GLU A 60 20.10 -26.79 -20.73
C GLU A 60 19.84 -28.20 -20.15
N GLY A 61 19.49 -29.15 -21.02
CA GLY A 61 19.16 -30.51 -20.62
C GLY A 61 17.73 -30.73 -20.08
N GLY A 62 16.89 -29.69 -20.01
CA GLY A 62 15.49 -29.84 -19.63
C GLY A 62 14.65 -30.60 -20.67
N VAL A 63 13.67 -31.38 -20.21
CA VAL A 63 12.87 -32.29 -21.04
C VAL A 63 11.38 -32.07 -20.78
N LEU A 64 10.61 -31.87 -21.85
CA LEU A 64 9.16 -31.82 -21.81
C LEU A 64 8.57 -33.21 -22.05
N THR A 65 7.63 -33.61 -21.21
CA THR A 65 6.92 -34.89 -21.28
C THR A 65 5.40 -34.61 -21.30
N PRO A 66 4.72 -34.83 -22.44
CA PRO A 66 3.27 -34.70 -22.51
C PRO A 66 2.58 -35.97 -22.02
N SER A 67 1.40 -35.83 -21.42
CA SER A 67 0.57 -36.97 -21.02
C SER A 67 -0.92 -36.64 -21.09
N CYS A 68 -1.73 -37.60 -21.52
CA CYS A 68 -3.19 -37.49 -21.53
C CYS A 68 -3.79 -38.83 -21.11
N VAL A 69 -4.78 -38.80 -20.20
CA VAL A 69 -5.44 -40.01 -19.67
C VAL A 69 -6.80 -40.29 -20.31
N ALA A 70 -7.23 -39.44 -21.25
CA ALA A 70 -8.47 -39.64 -21.98
C ALA A 70 -8.37 -40.89 -22.86
N ASP A 71 -9.33 -41.81 -22.72
CA ASP A 71 -9.35 -43.10 -23.42
C ASP A 71 -9.47 -42.98 -24.95
N TRP A 72 -9.94 -41.83 -25.44
CA TRP A 72 -10.06 -41.50 -26.85
C TRP A 72 -8.82 -40.81 -27.44
N VAL A 73 -7.81 -40.51 -26.63
CA VAL A 73 -6.53 -39.91 -27.05
C VAL A 73 -5.42 -40.98 -26.98
N SER A 74 -4.59 -41.04 -28.02
CA SER A 74 -3.50 -42.01 -28.16
C SER A 74 -2.27 -41.37 -28.81
N ASP A 75 -1.14 -42.08 -28.80
CA ASP A 75 0.11 -41.70 -29.47
C ASP A 75 0.58 -40.27 -29.16
N VAL A 76 0.47 -39.88 -27.89
CA VAL A 76 0.92 -38.57 -27.41
C VAL A 76 2.45 -38.51 -27.45
N THR A 77 2.99 -37.63 -28.29
CA THR A 77 4.42 -37.43 -28.50
C THR A 77 4.73 -35.94 -28.59
N CYS A 78 5.97 -35.54 -28.37
CA CYS A 78 6.39 -34.15 -28.58
C CYS A 78 7.75 -34.09 -29.28
N ASP A 79 7.97 -33.01 -30.02
CA ASP A 79 9.29 -32.57 -30.48
C ASP A 79 9.71 -31.30 -29.73
N SER A 80 10.55 -30.45 -30.30
CA SER A 80 11.01 -29.22 -29.64
C SER A 80 10.02 -28.06 -29.65
N VAL A 81 8.95 -28.14 -30.46
CA VAL A 81 8.01 -27.03 -30.70
C VAL A 81 6.54 -27.46 -30.72
N SER A 82 6.26 -28.76 -30.76
CA SER A 82 4.89 -29.25 -30.85
C SER A 82 4.65 -30.54 -30.08
N VAL A 83 3.42 -30.71 -29.60
CA VAL A 83 2.86 -31.95 -29.09
C VAL A 83 1.91 -32.50 -30.12
N LYS A 84 2.06 -33.78 -30.46
CA LYS A 84 1.20 -34.51 -31.38
C LYS A 84 0.43 -35.57 -30.63
N PHE A 85 -0.81 -35.79 -31.03
CA PHE A 85 -1.62 -36.89 -30.51
C PHE A 85 -2.65 -37.34 -31.55
N ILE A 86 -3.13 -38.58 -31.40
CA ILE A 86 -4.19 -39.14 -32.24
C ILE A 86 -5.49 -39.19 -31.43
N ALA A 87 -6.52 -38.50 -31.92
CA ALA A 87 -7.87 -38.60 -31.39
C ALA A 87 -8.65 -39.68 -32.16
N SER A 88 -9.28 -40.61 -31.45
CA SER A 88 -10.25 -41.53 -32.04
C SER A 88 -11.49 -40.76 -32.52
N PRO A 89 -12.25 -41.24 -33.52
CA PRO A 89 -13.50 -40.62 -33.92
C PRO A 89 -14.50 -40.51 -32.76
N ASN A 90 -15.24 -39.41 -32.67
CA ASN A 90 -16.40 -39.25 -31.81
C ASN A 90 -17.67 -39.48 -32.63
N GLU A 91 -18.32 -40.62 -32.40
CA GLU A 91 -19.57 -41.01 -33.09
C GLU A 91 -20.83 -40.64 -32.30
N THR A 92 -20.68 -39.93 -31.18
CA THR A 92 -21.78 -39.53 -30.30
C THR A 92 -22.21 -38.10 -30.54
N ASP A 93 -23.47 -37.78 -30.30
CA ASP A 93 -24.04 -36.42 -30.37
C ASP A 93 -23.67 -35.54 -29.16
N VAL A 94 -22.68 -35.96 -28.36
CA VAL A 94 -22.17 -35.22 -27.21
C VAL A 94 -20.67 -35.00 -27.37
N GLN A 95 -20.21 -33.79 -27.06
CA GLN A 95 -18.78 -33.49 -27.00
C GLN A 95 -18.11 -34.24 -25.84
N ARG A 96 -16.82 -34.55 -26.00
CA ARG A 96 -16.02 -35.16 -24.92
C ARG A 96 -14.78 -34.32 -24.62
N ILE A 97 -14.41 -34.30 -23.35
CA ILE A 97 -13.34 -33.46 -22.83
C ILE A 97 -12.21 -34.35 -22.29
N GLY A 98 -10.98 -33.94 -22.52
CA GLY A 98 -9.76 -34.53 -21.97
C GLY A 98 -8.79 -33.43 -21.53
N GLU A 99 -7.75 -33.82 -20.81
CA GLU A 99 -6.70 -32.90 -20.36
C GLU A 99 -5.35 -33.42 -20.84
N LEU A 100 -4.64 -32.58 -21.59
CA LEU A 100 -3.26 -32.81 -21.99
C LEU A 100 -2.35 -32.06 -21.03
N ASN A 101 -1.64 -32.81 -20.20
CA ASN A 101 -0.70 -32.29 -19.22
C ASN A 101 0.69 -32.24 -19.85
N LEU A 102 1.31 -31.07 -19.84
CA LEU A 102 2.68 -30.85 -20.28
C LEU A 102 3.55 -30.67 -19.05
N HIS A 103 4.52 -31.55 -18.86
CA HIS A 103 5.43 -31.50 -17.72
C HIS A 103 6.86 -31.27 -18.19
N TYR A 104 7.47 -30.13 -17.81
CA TYR A 104 8.85 -29.79 -18.15
C TYR A 104 9.73 -29.89 -16.92
N VAL A 105 10.68 -30.83 -16.96
CA VAL A 105 11.63 -31.10 -15.86
C VAL A 105 13.02 -30.66 -16.28
N TYR A 106 13.71 -29.93 -15.42
CA TYR A 106 15.05 -29.40 -15.66
C TYR A 106 15.91 -29.42 -14.41
N GLU A 107 17.21 -29.14 -14.56
CA GLU A 107 18.11 -29.03 -13.40
C GLU A 107 17.70 -27.83 -12.54
N GLY A 108 17.15 -28.10 -11.35
CA GLY A 108 16.73 -27.07 -10.39
C GLY A 108 15.22 -26.93 -10.20
N GLY A 109 14.38 -27.64 -10.97
CA GLY A 109 12.93 -27.59 -10.77
C GLY A 109 12.10 -28.26 -11.86
N GLU A 110 10.80 -28.08 -11.77
CA GLU A 110 9.82 -28.54 -12.76
C GLU A 110 8.69 -27.51 -12.91
N VAL A 111 8.11 -27.41 -14.10
CA VAL A 111 6.91 -26.60 -14.37
C VAL A 111 5.92 -27.40 -15.20
N SER A 112 4.62 -27.09 -15.03
CA SER A 112 3.54 -27.78 -15.71
C SER A 112 2.56 -26.81 -16.37
N ALA A 113 1.96 -27.23 -17.48
CA ALA A 113 0.82 -26.58 -18.11
C ALA A 113 -0.24 -27.64 -18.48
N VAL A 114 -1.49 -27.21 -18.56
CA VAL A 114 -2.62 -28.09 -18.91
C VAL A 114 -3.38 -27.49 -20.07
N VAL A 115 -3.57 -28.28 -21.13
CA VAL A 115 -4.43 -27.93 -22.27
C VAL A 115 -5.70 -28.76 -22.17
N LYS A 116 -6.85 -28.09 -22.13
CA LYS A 116 -8.15 -28.75 -22.19
C LYS A 116 -8.46 -29.13 -23.65
N LEU A 117 -8.52 -30.43 -23.91
CA LEU A 117 -8.90 -30.97 -25.21
C LEU A 117 -10.41 -31.16 -25.27
N THR A 118 -11.07 -30.55 -26.25
CA THR A 118 -12.50 -30.76 -26.52
C THR A 118 -12.65 -31.40 -27.90
N GLN A 119 -13.14 -32.63 -27.96
CA GLN A 119 -13.56 -33.20 -29.24
C GLN A 119 -15.05 -32.97 -29.43
N VAL A 120 -15.40 -32.29 -30.52
CA VAL A 120 -16.79 -31.89 -30.80
C VAL A 120 -17.70 -33.11 -31.00
N ALA A 121 -19.00 -32.89 -30.86
CA ALA A 121 -20.02 -33.91 -31.11
C ALA A 121 -20.03 -34.33 -32.60
N PHE A 122 -20.54 -35.54 -32.87
CA PHE A 122 -20.69 -36.07 -34.21
C PHE A 122 -21.49 -35.13 -35.11
N GLY A 123 -20.88 -34.72 -36.22
CA GLY A 123 -21.50 -33.83 -37.20
C GLY A 123 -21.43 -32.34 -36.87
N GLU A 124 -20.86 -31.95 -35.72
CA GLU A 124 -20.59 -30.55 -35.39
C GLU A 124 -19.25 -30.09 -35.98
N GLU A 125 -19.19 -28.82 -36.38
CA GLU A 125 -17.95 -28.19 -36.84
C GLU A 125 -17.04 -27.83 -35.65
N THR A 126 -15.73 -27.91 -35.85
CA THR A 126 -14.76 -27.43 -34.84
C THR A 126 -14.84 -25.92 -34.74
N PRO A 127 -15.00 -25.35 -33.52
CA PRO A 127 -14.92 -23.91 -33.34
C PRO A 127 -13.60 -23.36 -33.89
N ILE A 128 -13.69 -22.26 -34.63
CA ILE A 128 -12.52 -21.46 -34.96
C ILE A 128 -12.11 -20.74 -33.67
N VAL A 129 -10.91 -21.07 -33.17
CA VAL A 129 -10.37 -20.39 -31.99
C VAL A 129 -9.79 -19.06 -32.46
N GLY A 130 -10.40 -17.96 -32.03
CA GLY A 130 -9.93 -16.62 -32.35
C GLY A 130 -8.54 -16.32 -31.76
N PRO A 131 -7.95 -15.18 -32.16
CA PRO A 131 -6.71 -14.67 -31.62
C PRO A 131 -6.72 -14.51 -30.10
N TYR A 132 -5.56 -14.65 -29.46
CA TYR A 132 -5.37 -14.22 -28.07
C TYR A 132 -3.95 -13.69 -27.84
N LEU A 133 -3.80 -12.85 -26.81
CA LEU A 133 -2.55 -12.23 -26.41
C LEU A 133 -1.99 -12.88 -25.15
N ASP A 134 -0.69 -13.16 -25.15
CA ASP A 134 0.06 -13.50 -23.93
C ASP A 134 1.02 -12.39 -23.53
N ASN A 135 1.01 -12.01 -22.25
CA ASN A 135 1.85 -10.95 -21.71
C ASN A 135 3.16 -11.53 -21.16
N LEU A 136 4.25 -11.36 -21.92
CA LEU A 136 5.56 -11.91 -21.58
C LEU A 136 6.29 -11.11 -20.50
N SER A 137 5.91 -9.84 -20.30
CA SER A 137 6.51 -8.98 -19.27
C SER A 137 5.89 -9.17 -17.89
N GLY A 138 4.85 -9.97 -17.78
CA GLY A 138 4.12 -10.23 -16.54
C GLY A 138 3.07 -9.16 -16.22
N LYS A 139 2.16 -9.51 -15.31
CA LYS A 139 1.02 -8.67 -14.94
C LYS A 139 1.42 -7.35 -14.26
N THR A 140 2.53 -7.35 -13.53
CA THR A 140 3.01 -6.17 -12.79
C THR A 140 4.48 -5.95 -13.08
N ILE A 141 4.81 -4.75 -13.56
CA ILE A 141 6.15 -4.30 -13.90
C ILE A 141 6.56 -3.26 -12.87
N ALA A 142 7.57 -3.58 -12.07
CA ALA A 142 8.15 -2.65 -11.11
C ALA A 142 9.18 -1.75 -11.81
N THR A 143 9.11 -0.45 -11.54
CA THR A 143 10.07 0.55 -11.99
C THR A 143 10.70 1.24 -10.78
N ASP A 144 11.83 1.92 -10.96
CA ASP A 144 12.36 2.81 -9.94
C ASP A 144 11.67 4.18 -9.99
N ALA A 145 11.90 4.99 -8.96
CA ALA A 145 11.33 6.32 -8.87
C ALA A 145 11.90 7.32 -9.89
N GLU A 146 13.04 7.06 -10.52
CA GLU A 146 13.56 7.93 -11.59
C GLU A 146 12.83 7.68 -12.91
N GLY A 147 12.28 6.48 -13.09
CA GLY A 147 11.58 6.08 -14.30
C GLY A 147 12.58 5.80 -15.43
N GLY A 148 12.18 6.10 -16.67
CA GLY A 148 13.02 5.85 -17.85
C GLY A 148 12.27 5.18 -18.99
N SER A 149 13.02 4.54 -19.89
CA SER A 149 12.48 3.85 -21.07
C SER A 149 12.38 2.35 -20.83
N PHE A 150 11.24 1.78 -21.21
CA PHE A 150 10.90 0.38 -21.00
C PHE A 150 10.27 -0.22 -22.25
N THR A 151 10.30 -1.55 -22.33
CA THR A 151 9.67 -2.32 -23.40
C THR A 151 8.78 -3.39 -22.78
N LEU A 152 7.49 -3.31 -23.05
CA LEU A 152 6.50 -4.33 -22.75
C LEU A 152 6.48 -5.33 -23.91
N ARG A 153 6.59 -6.62 -23.60
CA ARG A 153 6.65 -7.70 -24.59
C ARG A 153 5.42 -8.58 -24.52
N TYR A 154 4.88 -8.93 -25.67
CA TYR A 154 3.71 -9.81 -25.82
C TYR A 154 3.88 -10.78 -26.99
N GLU A 155 3.08 -11.83 -27.04
CA GLU A 155 2.97 -12.77 -28.16
C GLU A 155 1.51 -12.90 -28.57
N ILE A 156 1.25 -13.01 -29.87
CA ILE A 156 -0.10 -13.21 -30.42
C ILE A 156 -0.17 -14.66 -30.90
N PHE A 157 -1.22 -15.36 -30.50
CA PHE A 157 -1.53 -16.70 -30.97
C PHE A 157 -2.78 -16.66 -31.84
N ASN A 158 -2.83 -17.56 -32.83
CA ASN A 158 -3.87 -17.58 -33.86
C ASN A 158 -4.04 -16.20 -34.52
N GLU A 159 -2.92 -15.57 -34.89
CA GLU A 159 -2.93 -14.24 -35.54
C GLU A 159 -3.74 -14.28 -36.85
N GLU A 160 -4.65 -13.33 -37.00
CA GLU A 160 -5.38 -13.08 -38.24
C GLU A 160 -4.59 -12.15 -39.15
N ALA A 161 -4.69 -12.38 -40.47
CA ALA A 161 -3.86 -11.69 -41.46
C ALA A 161 -4.09 -10.17 -41.55
N ASP A 162 -5.23 -9.68 -41.06
CA ASP A 162 -5.62 -8.27 -41.06
C ASP A 162 -5.51 -7.60 -39.68
N GLY A 163 -5.00 -8.33 -38.67
CA GLY A 163 -4.93 -7.83 -37.32
C GLY A 163 -3.90 -6.73 -37.10
N ARG A 164 -4.20 -5.86 -36.13
CA ARG A 164 -3.34 -4.73 -35.73
C ARG A 164 -3.29 -4.59 -34.21
N ILE A 165 -2.26 -3.90 -33.73
CA ILE A 165 -2.06 -3.62 -32.31
C ILE A 165 -2.32 -2.15 -32.01
N GLU A 166 -2.99 -1.92 -30.88
CA GLU A 166 -3.12 -0.61 -30.25
C GLU A 166 -2.68 -0.72 -28.78
N ALA A 167 -1.98 0.30 -28.28
CA ALA A 167 -1.59 0.38 -26.87
C ALA A 167 -1.96 1.74 -26.28
N THR A 168 -2.58 1.72 -25.10
CA THR A 168 -3.06 2.91 -24.39
C THR A 168 -2.64 2.89 -22.92
N THR A 169 -2.71 4.04 -22.26
CA THR A 169 -2.44 4.21 -20.83
C THR A 169 -3.53 5.04 -20.18
N ASP A 170 -3.85 4.75 -18.91
CA ASP A 170 -4.85 5.47 -18.12
C ASP A 170 -4.30 6.70 -17.37
N VAL A 171 -2.97 6.86 -17.36
CA VAL A 171 -2.24 7.91 -16.65
C VAL A 171 -1.35 8.72 -17.59
N ASP A 172 -1.08 9.97 -17.20
CA ASP A 172 -0.28 10.95 -17.95
C ASP A 172 1.24 10.85 -17.73
N TRP A 173 1.67 10.23 -16.63
CA TRP A 173 3.09 10.03 -16.30
C TRP A 173 3.70 8.80 -17.01
N ILE A 174 2.90 8.03 -17.74
CA ILE A 174 3.35 7.02 -18.70
C ILE A 174 3.12 7.57 -20.10
N SER A 175 4.08 7.41 -20.99
CA SER A 175 3.92 7.77 -22.41
C SER A 175 4.24 6.59 -23.30
N ILE A 176 3.27 6.14 -24.09
CA ILE A 176 3.48 5.12 -25.11
C ILE A 176 4.24 5.76 -26.28
N ILE A 177 5.42 5.22 -26.60
CA ILE A 177 6.32 5.74 -27.63
C ILE A 177 6.04 5.07 -28.98
N SER A 178 5.95 3.74 -29.00
CA SER A 178 5.67 2.98 -30.22
C SER A 178 5.14 1.59 -29.91
N TYR A 179 4.33 1.06 -30.82
CA TYR A 179 3.83 -0.32 -30.82
C TYR A 179 3.76 -0.89 -32.25
N GLU A 180 4.50 -0.27 -33.18
CA GLU A 180 4.51 -0.66 -34.60
C GLU A 180 5.21 -2.01 -34.85
N THR A 181 6.08 -2.43 -33.93
CA THR A 181 6.72 -3.74 -33.98
C THR A 181 5.84 -4.73 -33.21
N ILE A 182 5.24 -5.67 -33.94
CA ILE A 182 4.44 -6.73 -33.31
C ILE A 182 5.30 -7.46 -32.26
N GLY A 183 4.70 -7.65 -31.09
CA GLY A 183 5.32 -8.25 -29.91
C GLY A 183 6.02 -7.28 -28.97
N GLU A 184 6.16 -5.99 -29.33
CA GLU A 184 6.78 -4.98 -28.46
C GLU A 184 5.97 -3.67 -28.39
N VAL A 185 5.75 -3.18 -27.16
CA VAL A 185 5.28 -1.82 -26.88
C VAL A 185 6.37 -1.07 -26.12
N ASN A 186 6.93 -0.03 -26.73
CA ASN A 186 7.92 0.84 -26.09
C ASN A 186 7.22 2.00 -25.39
N TYR A 187 7.59 2.26 -24.15
CA TYR A 187 6.99 3.32 -23.34
C TYR A 187 8.02 3.99 -22.43
N THR A 188 7.70 5.19 -21.96
CA THR A 188 8.48 5.89 -20.94
C THR A 188 7.67 6.08 -19.69
N VAL A 189 8.34 6.01 -18.55
CA VAL A 189 7.80 6.30 -17.22
C VAL A 189 8.48 7.56 -16.71
N GLY A 190 7.69 8.57 -16.33
CA GLY A 190 8.21 9.80 -15.73
C GLY A 190 8.75 9.59 -14.32
N LYS A 191 9.61 10.51 -13.87
CA LYS A 191 10.12 10.54 -12.49
C LYS A 191 8.97 10.70 -11.48
N ASN A 192 9.11 10.08 -10.32
CA ASN A 192 8.16 10.12 -9.22
C ASN A 192 8.78 10.68 -7.94
N ALA A 193 8.18 11.75 -7.41
CA ALA A 193 8.63 12.43 -6.20
C ALA A 193 7.52 12.57 -5.13
N LEU A 194 6.32 12.05 -5.39
CA LEU A 194 5.11 12.45 -4.67
C LEU A 194 4.46 11.31 -3.86
N GLY A 195 4.83 10.05 -4.10
CA GLY A 195 4.22 8.90 -3.41
C GLY A 195 4.23 7.67 -4.30
N ASP A 196 4.08 6.48 -3.73
CA ASP A 196 3.91 5.26 -4.52
C ASP A 196 2.71 5.41 -5.46
N ARG A 197 2.89 5.03 -6.73
CA ARG A 197 1.85 5.16 -7.75
C ARG A 197 1.81 3.95 -8.68
N THR A 198 0.63 3.72 -9.26
CA THR A 198 0.39 2.68 -10.25
C THR A 198 -0.35 3.23 -11.45
N GLY A 199 -0.04 2.71 -12.64
CA GLY A 199 -0.72 3.02 -13.89
C GLY A 199 -0.88 1.76 -14.73
N VAL A 200 -1.79 1.77 -15.69
CA VAL A 200 -2.12 0.61 -16.51
C VAL A 200 -1.80 0.90 -17.96
N ILE A 201 -1.05 0.00 -18.59
CA ILE A 201 -0.92 -0.08 -20.05
C ILE A 201 -1.84 -1.19 -20.54
N THR A 202 -2.81 -0.85 -21.39
CA THR A 202 -3.68 -1.83 -22.06
C THR A 202 -3.18 -2.04 -23.48
N VAL A 203 -2.88 -3.30 -23.82
CA VAL A 203 -2.52 -3.71 -25.19
C VAL A 203 -3.69 -4.47 -25.79
N SER A 204 -4.14 -4.00 -26.96
CA SER A 204 -5.28 -4.54 -27.69
C SER A 204 -4.84 -5.04 -29.05
N TYR A 205 -5.25 -6.26 -29.40
CA TYR A 205 -5.18 -6.80 -30.75
C TYR A 205 -6.57 -6.75 -31.36
N ILE A 206 -6.69 -5.97 -32.44
CA ILE A 206 -7.94 -5.72 -33.15
C ILE A 206 -7.85 -6.45 -34.50
N TYR A 207 -8.84 -7.28 -34.80
CA TYR A 207 -8.83 -8.18 -35.95
C TYR A 207 -10.21 -8.29 -36.59
N ASN A 208 -10.24 -8.84 -37.82
CA ASN A 208 -11.43 -8.93 -38.68
C ASN A 208 -12.04 -7.57 -39.09
N GLU A 209 -12.92 -7.61 -40.09
CA GLU A 209 -13.68 -6.43 -40.55
C GLU A 209 -14.62 -5.86 -39.48
N ASP A 210 -15.03 -6.68 -38.52
CA ASP A 210 -15.93 -6.30 -37.42
C ASP A 210 -15.20 -5.62 -36.23
N GLU A 211 -13.87 -5.46 -36.31
CA GLU A 211 -13.00 -4.91 -35.25
C GLU A 211 -13.12 -5.64 -33.90
N ASP A 212 -13.23 -6.97 -33.95
CA ASP A 212 -13.15 -7.80 -32.76
C ASP A 212 -11.83 -7.54 -32.04
N THR A 213 -11.87 -7.49 -30.71
CA THR A 213 -10.71 -7.09 -29.90
C THR A 213 -10.46 -8.06 -28.76
N VAL A 214 -9.21 -8.49 -28.62
CA VAL A 214 -8.68 -9.13 -27.42
C VAL A 214 -7.61 -8.24 -26.80
N SER A 215 -7.56 -8.18 -25.47
CA SER A 215 -6.62 -7.29 -24.77
C SER A 215 -6.11 -7.90 -23.47
N PHE A 216 -4.99 -7.35 -23.00
CA PHE A 216 -4.50 -7.55 -21.63
C PHE A 216 -4.04 -6.24 -21.02
N ASP A 217 -3.97 -6.22 -19.69
CA ASP A 217 -3.48 -5.09 -18.91
C ASP A 217 -2.13 -5.43 -18.25
N ALA A 218 -1.18 -4.49 -18.35
CA ALA A 218 0.06 -4.49 -17.60
C ALA A 218 0.06 -3.35 -16.57
N ILE A 219 0.22 -3.70 -15.28
CA ILE A 219 0.27 -2.73 -14.18
C ILE A 219 1.71 -2.26 -14.01
N ILE A 220 1.95 -0.97 -14.19
CA ILE A 220 3.23 -0.33 -13.92
C ILE A 220 3.21 0.19 -12.48
N ALA A 221 4.04 -0.38 -11.62
CA ALA A 221 4.21 0.04 -10.23
C ALA A 221 5.49 0.88 -10.10
N GLN A 222 5.37 2.09 -9.55
CA GLN A 222 6.50 2.98 -9.34
C GLN A 222 6.51 3.51 -7.89
N PRO A 223 7.59 3.29 -7.14
CA PRO A 223 7.70 3.77 -5.77
C PRO A 223 7.96 5.28 -5.74
N ILE A 224 7.79 5.91 -4.58
CA ILE A 224 8.33 7.25 -4.29
C ILE A 224 9.87 7.25 -4.34
N SER A 225 10.49 8.36 -4.75
CA SER A 225 11.95 8.51 -4.68
C SER A 225 12.43 8.62 -3.24
N ASP A 226 13.36 7.73 -2.86
CA ASP A 226 14.08 7.78 -1.58
C ASP A 226 15.18 8.86 -1.57
N GLN A 227 15.48 9.49 -2.71
CA GLN A 227 16.48 10.53 -2.76
C GLN A 227 15.90 11.85 -2.19
N PRO A 228 16.66 12.55 -1.32
CA PRO A 228 16.26 13.87 -0.88
C PRO A 228 16.14 14.78 -2.10
N VAL A 229 14.93 15.27 -2.37
CA VAL A 229 14.70 16.22 -3.46
C VAL A 229 15.25 17.57 -3.01
N THR A 230 16.24 18.07 -3.73
CA THR A 230 16.68 19.46 -3.59
C THR A 230 15.99 20.30 -4.65
N GLU A 231 15.03 21.12 -4.21
CA GLU A 231 14.29 22.07 -5.03
C GLU A 231 14.36 23.43 -4.34
N GLY A 232 14.42 24.54 -5.10
CA GLY A 232 14.47 25.89 -4.51
C GLY A 232 15.62 26.15 -3.52
N GLY A 233 16.68 25.33 -3.52
CA GLY A 233 17.79 25.40 -2.55
C GLY A 233 17.49 24.77 -1.18
N PHE A 234 16.48 23.91 -1.07
CA PHE A 234 16.13 23.18 0.15
C PHE A 234 15.97 21.69 -0.09
N THR A 235 16.36 20.90 0.90
CA THR A 235 16.04 19.49 1.01
C THR A 235 14.98 19.27 2.08
N ILE A 236 13.92 18.53 1.73
CA ILE A 236 12.82 18.19 2.65
C ILE A 236 12.77 16.67 2.92
N GLU A 237 12.81 16.29 4.19
CA GLU A 237 12.61 14.92 4.64
C GLU A 237 11.37 14.85 5.54
N VAL A 238 10.52 13.86 5.27
CA VAL A 238 9.35 13.56 6.10
C VAL A 238 9.49 12.11 6.56
N THR A 239 9.45 11.90 7.87
CA THR A 239 9.64 10.60 8.53
C THR A 239 8.66 10.47 9.69
N ASN A 240 8.56 9.28 10.28
CA ASN A 240 7.68 9.01 11.44
C ASN A 240 6.27 9.58 11.23
N VAL A 241 5.71 9.33 10.05
CA VAL A 241 4.33 9.71 9.75
C VAL A 241 3.41 8.78 10.56
N SER A 242 2.38 9.37 11.12
CA SER A 242 1.31 8.70 11.87
C SER A 242 -0.03 9.20 11.34
N TYR A 243 -1.15 8.82 11.98
CA TYR A 243 -2.46 9.31 11.56
C TYR A 243 -2.69 10.80 11.90
N SER A 244 -1.93 11.39 12.83
CA SER A 244 -2.12 12.80 13.22
C SER A 244 -0.86 13.64 13.32
N SER A 245 0.30 13.07 13.01
CA SER A 245 1.57 13.79 13.06
C SER A 245 2.59 13.27 12.05
N ALA A 246 3.59 14.09 11.74
CA ALA A 246 4.76 13.70 10.95
C ALA A 246 6.01 14.47 11.41
N LYS A 247 7.18 13.82 11.38
CA LYS A 247 8.47 14.47 11.63
C LYS A 247 9.03 15.04 10.34
N ILE A 248 9.32 16.34 10.35
CA ILE A 248 9.79 17.10 9.20
C ILE A 248 11.20 17.59 9.48
N THR A 249 12.11 17.36 8.54
CA THR A 249 13.47 17.89 8.56
C THR A 249 13.72 18.71 7.30
N ILE A 250 14.21 19.94 7.49
CA ILE A 250 14.55 20.88 6.42
C ILE A 250 16.03 21.19 6.48
N THR A 251 16.70 21.09 5.34
CA THR A 251 18.11 21.45 5.17
C THR A 251 18.23 22.47 4.03
N PRO A 252 18.50 23.75 4.33
CA PRO A 252 18.80 24.74 3.29
C PRO A 252 20.24 24.55 2.77
N GLU A 253 20.46 24.78 1.48
CA GLU A 253 21.81 24.85 0.90
C GLU A 253 22.62 26.03 1.46
N ASN A 254 21.93 27.16 1.70
CA ASN A 254 22.50 28.32 2.38
C ASN A 254 22.01 28.36 3.83
N PRO A 255 22.85 28.01 4.83
CA PRO A 255 22.43 27.96 6.23
C PRO A 255 22.11 29.34 6.83
N ASP A 256 22.60 30.43 6.24
CA ASP A 256 22.35 31.79 6.73
C ASP A 256 21.05 32.40 6.16
N MET A 257 20.44 31.75 5.16
CA MET A 257 19.18 32.20 4.57
C MET A 257 18.01 31.93 5.54
N ALA A 258 17.22 32.97 5.81
CA ALA A 258 15.97 32.83 6.55
C ALA A 258 14.90 32.19 5.65
N TYR A 259 14.14 31.25 6.19
CA TYR A 259 13.10 30.54 5.46
C TYR A 259 11.85 30.28 6.30
N LEU A 260 10.73 30.05 5.61
CA LEU A 260 9.46 29.66 6.21
C LEU A 260 9.11 28.24 5.79
N VAL A 261 8.67 27.42 6.75
CA VAL A 261 8.15 26.06 6.50
C VAL A 261 6.66 26.07 6.81
N VAL A 262 5.87 25.51 5.91
CA VAL A 262 4.43 25.39 6.08
C VAL A 262 3.99 23.96 5.76
N VAL A 263 2.98 23.48 6.48
CA VAL A 263 2.29 22.23 6.21
C VAL A 263 0.84 22.56 5.94
N GLY A 264 0.32 22.13 4.79
CA GLY A 264 -1.08 22.35 4.41
C GLY A 264 -1.64 21.16 3.63
N GLU A 265 -2.96 21.02 3.65
CA GLU A 265 -3.64 19.91 2.96
C GLU A 265 -3.39 19.97 1.46
N ALA A 266 -3.03 18.83 0.87
CA ALA A 266 -2.64 18.75 -0.53
C ALA A 266 -3.74 19.25 -1.47
N SER A 267 -5.01 19.01 -1.12
CA SER A 267 -6.20 19.47 -1.86
C SER A 267 -6.28 20.99 -2.02
N SER A 268 -5.73 21.77 -1.08
CA SER A 268 -5.74 23.24 -1.11
C SER A 268 -4.55 23.84 -1.86
N ILE A 269 -3.48 23.06 -2.08
CA ILE A 269 -2.19 23.54 -2.61
C ILE A 269 -1.96 23.01 -4.03
N GLN A 270 -2.44 21.80 -4.32
CA GLN A 270 -2.25 21.14 -5.61
C GLN A 270 -2.81 21.98 -6.75
N GLY A 271 -1.97 22.24 -7.75
CA GLY A 271 -2.32 23.04 -8.92
C GLY A 271 -2.08 24.54 -8.77
N LEU A 272 -1.74 25.04 -7.57
CA LEU A 272 -1.35 26.43 -7.38
C LEU A 272 0.09 26.66 -7.85
N SER A 273 0.33 27.85 -8.42
CA SER A 273 1.67 28.36 -8.68
C SER A 273 2.34 28.83 -7.38
N ASP A 274 3.66 28.93 -7.39
CA ASP A 274 4.42 29.40 -6.23
C ASP A 274 4.00 30.81 -5.76
N ASP A 275 3.65 31.70 -6.70
CA ASP A 275 3.23 33.06 -6.37
C ASP A 275 1.84 33.09 -5.71
N GLU A 276 0.95 32.17 -6.09
CA GLU A 276 -0.35 32.00 -5.45
C GLU A 276 -0.18 31.45 -4.03
N ILE A 277 0.63 30.41 -3.85
CA ILE A 277 0.94 29.85 -2.53
C ILE A 277 1.53 30.93 -1.62
N PHE A 278 2.53 31.67 -2.11
CA PHE A 278 3.18 32.71 -1.32
C PHE A 278 2.22 33.83 -0.92
N ARG A 279 1.36 34.29 -1.83
CA ARG A 279 0.35 35.32 -1.54
C ARG A 279 -0.63 34.84 -0.46
N ASP A 280 -1.17 33.64 -0.62
CA ASP A 280 -2.17 33.09 0.30
C ASP A 280 -1.56 32.88 1.71
N ASP A 281 -0.29 32.48 1.78
CA ASP A 281 0.44 32.40 3.03
C ASP A 281 0.64 33.77 3.70
N LEU A 282 1.00 34.81 2.94
CA LEU A 282 1.12 36.16 3.50
C LEU A 282 -0.19 36.67 4.08
N GLU A 283 -1.32 36.49 3.37
CA GLU A 283 -2.64 36.89 3.86
C GLU A 283 -3.03 36.17 5.16
N ARG A 284 -2.74 34.87 5.23
CA ARG A 284 -2.97 34.04 6.44
C ARG A 284 -2.08 34.49 7.60
N LEU A 285 -0.80 34.75 7.35
CA LEU A 285 0.17 35.17 8.36
C LEU A 285 -0.13 36.58 8.88
N GLU A 286 -0.56 37.49 8.01
CA GLU A 286 -0.98 38.83 8.40
C GLU A 286 -2.22 38.79 9.29
N SER A 287 -3.20 37.97 8.94
CA SER A 287 -4.39 37.74 9.77
C SER A 287 -4.03 37.20 11.17
N GLN A 288 -3.06 36.28 11.24
CA GLN A 288 -2.55 35.75 12.52
C GLN A 288 -1.82 36.82 13.35
N ALA A 289 -0.98 37.64 12.70
CA ALA A 289 -0.29 38.75 13.35
C ALA A 289 -1.28 39.76 13.95
N ILE A 290 -2.33 40.13 13.20
CA ILE A 290 -3.40 41.01 13.67
C ILE A 290 -4.11 40.44 14.90
N MET A 291 -4.45 39.15 14.89
CA MET A 291 -5.08 38.47 16.04
C MET A 291 -4.18 38.47 17.28
N MET A 292 -2.86 38.41 17.09
CA MET A 292 -1.86 38.48 18.16
C MET A 292 -1.51 39.92 18.56
N GLY A 293 -2.08 40.93 17.91
CA GLY A 293 -1.84 42.35 18.20
C GLY A 293 -0.43 42.82 17.81
N THR A 294 0.17 42.22 16.77
CA THR A 294 1.52 42.53 16.29
C THR A 294 1.53 42.81 14.78
N THR A 295 2.67 43.21 14.23
CA THR A 295 2.87 43.41 12.79
C THR A 295 3.25 42.10 12.11
N LEU A 296 3.02 41.97 10.79
CA LEU A 296 3.47 40.80 10.03
C LEU A 296 5.00 40.60 10.16
N GLN A 297 5.77 41.68 10.08
CA GLN A 297 7.23 41.64 10.15
C GLN A 297 7.73 41.14 11.51
N ASP A 298 7.17 41.64 12.61
CA ASP A 298 7.51 41.17 13.96
C ASP A 298 7.08 39.71 14.16
N TYR A 299 5.91 39.34 13.64
CA TYR A 299 5.40 37.97 13.71
C TYR A 299 6.29 36.98 12.95
N LEU A 300 6.72 37.35 11.74
CA LEU A 300 7.63 36.55 10.91
C LEU A 300 9.01 36.42 11.55
N THR A 301 9.52 37.46 12.22
CA THR A 301 10.81 37.40 12.92
C THR A 301 10.87 36.27 13.96
N LEU A 302 9.72 35.86 14.53
CA LEU A 302 9.63 34.74 15.47
C LEU A 302 9.41 33.38 14.79
N ARG A 303 8.96 33.35 13.53
CA ARG A 303 8.65 32.12 12.79
C ARG A 303 9.74 31.69 11.82
N LEU A 304 10.49 32.64 11.26
CA LEU A 304 11.55 32.35 10.30
C LEU A 304 12.67 31.54 10.95
N ILE A 305 13.22 30.64 10.15
CA ILE A 305 14.22 29.66 10.58
C ILE A 305 15.49 29.91 9.78
N THR A 306 16.65 29.68 10.38
CA THR A 306 17.95 29.60 9.69
C THR A 306 18.61 28.26 10.04
N GLY A 307 19.52 27.80 9.18
CA GLY A 307 20.18 26.50 9.29
C GLY A 307 19.23 25.31 9.15
N SER A 308 19.77 24.10 9.28
CA SER A 308 18.94 22.87 9.27
C SER A 308 18.08 22.77 10.54
N ARG A 309 16.84 22.35 10.39
CA ARG A 309 15.91 22.15 11.51
C ARG A 309 15.06 20.89 11.33
N SER A 310 14.85 20.19 12.44
CA SER A 310 13.90 19.08 12.53
C SER A 310 12.81 19.42 13.56
N SER A 311 11.55 19.15 13.23
CA SER A 311 10.38 19.41 14.07
C SER A 311 9.26 18.43 13.76
N THR A 312 8.42 18.14 14.75
CA THR A 312 7.19 17.37 14.55
C THR A 312 6.03 18.31 14.27
N GLN A 313 5.30 18.05 13.18
CA GLN A 313 4.01 18.67 12.91
C GLN A 313 2.92 17.75 13.45
N GLY A 314 2.17 18.22 14.45
CA GLY A 314 0.98 17.53 14.97
C GLY A 314 -0.34 18.13 14.48
N ALA A 315 -1.45 17.61 15.01
CA ALA A 315 -2.82 18.05 14.69
C ALA A 315 -3.19 17.92 13.21
N LEU A 316 -2.66 16.89 12.54
CA LEU A 316 -3.03 16.52 11.19
C LEU A 316 -4.29 15.63 11.20
N THR A 317 -5.04 15.66 10.10
CA THR A 317 -6.22 14.81 9.90
C THR A 317 -5.76 13.42 9.45
N PRO A 318 -6.35 12.32 9.99
CA PRO A 318 -6.08 10.96 9.52
C PRO A 318 -6.35 10.75 8.04
N ASN A 319 -5.61 9.82 7.42
CA ASN A 319 -5.78 9.42 6.02
C ASN A 319 -5.90 10.63 5.06
N THR A 320 -5.10 11.66 5.29
CA THR A 320 -5.19 12.92 4.57
C THR A 320 -3.82 13.27 3.99
N ALA A 321 -3.80 13.64 2.71
CA ALA A 321 -2.60 14.05 2.02
C ALA A 321 -2.25 15.51 2.35
N TYR A 322 -0.98 15.78 2.63
CA TYR A 322 -0.42 17.08 2.97
C TYR A 322 0.83 17.38 2.16
N TYR A 323 1.01 18.64 1.75
CA TYR A 323 2.32 19.14 1.39
C TYR A 323 2.99 19.76 2.61
N VAL A 324 4.22 19.35 2.87
CA VAL A 324 5.19 20.26 3.50
C VAL A 324 5.88 21.04 2.40
N TYR A 325 6.00 22.34 2.57
CA TYR A 325 6.71 23.18 1.62
C TYR A 325 7.51 24.28 2.32
N VAL A 326 8.58 24.72 1.66
CA VAL A 326 9.55 25.67 2.20
C VAL A 326 10.05 26.61 1.13
N TYR A 327 10.29 27.85 1.53
CA TYR A 327 10.91 28.87 0.69
C TYR A 327 11.69 29.89 1.53
N GLY A 328 12.72 30.47 0.91
CA GLY A 328 13.49 31.55 1.49
C GLY A 328 12.67 32.84 1.57
N VAL A 329 12.86 33.60 2.64
CA VAL A 329 12.15 34.84 2.92
C VAL A 329 13.12 35.93 3.32
N HIS A 330 13.04 37.07 2.64
CA HIS A 330 13.59 38.32 3.12
C HIS A 330 12.49 39.11 3.86
N ASN A 331 12.69 39.33 5.15
CA ASN A 331 11.75 40.09 5.99
C ASN A 331 12.33 41.47 6.31
N GLY A 332 12.17 42.40 5.37
CA GLY A 332 12.60 43.79 5.49
C GLY A 332 11.42 44.74 5.75
N GLU A 333 11.42 45.90 5.07
CA GLU A 333 10.24 46.78 5.03
C GLU A 333 9.04 46.09 4.37
N THR A 334 9.33 45.26 3.37
CA THR A 334 8.42 44.33 2.71
C THR A 334 8.86 42.89 2.96
N THR A 335 7.90 41.98 2.99
CA THR A 335 8.17 40.54 3.05
C THR A 335 8.20 39.99 1.63
N GLU A 336 9.33 39.41 1.23
CA GLU A 336 9.56 38.94 -0.12
C GLU A 336 10.10 37.50 -0.12
N ARG A 337 9.64 36.69 -1.08
CA ARG A 337 10.16 35.35 -1.33
C ARG A 337 11.49 35.45 -2.08
N THR A 338 12.51 34.72 -1.65
CA THR A 338 13.87 34.76 -2.24
C THR A 338 14.25 33.51 -3.02
N THR A 339 13.40 32.48 -3.03
CA THR A 339 13.64 31.20 -3.72
C THR A 339 12.36 30.68 -4.36
N ASP A 340 12.49 29.70 -5.27
CA ASP A 340 11.38 28.82 -5.64
C ASP A 340 10.86 28.05 -4.41
N ILE A 341 9.60 27.60 -4.44
CA ILE A 341 9.00 26.82 -3.35
C ILE A 341 9.34 25.35 -3.55
N ALA A 342 10.13 24.79 -2.62
CA ALA A 342 10.33 23.36 -2.53
C ALA A 342 9.13 22.72 -1.84
N LYS A 343 8.62 21.59 -2.33
CA LYS A 343 7.47 20.90 -1.73
C LYS A 343 7.65 19.39 -1.71
N LYS A 344 7.11 18.75 -0.68
CA LYS A 344 7.09 17.29 -0.52
C LYS A 344 5.72 16.84 -0.03
N LEU A 345 5.11 15.93 -0.79
CA LEU A 345 3.84 15.30 -0.44
C LEU A 345 4.09 14.18 0.58
N PHE A 346 3.20 14.07 1.55
CA PHE A 346 3.09 12.91 2.42
C PHE A 346 1.60 12.70 2.77
N THR A 347 1.23 11.49 3.17
CA THR A 347 -0.14 11.18 3.59
C THR A 347 -0.08 10.62 5.00
N THR A 348 -0.91 11.15 5.90
CA THR A 348 -1.05 10.61 7.25
C THR A 348 -1.64 9.20 7.20
N ASP A 349 -1.28 8.38 8.17
CA ASP A 349 -1.82 7.02 8.24
C ASP A 349 -3.33 7.03 8.48
N VAL A 350 -3.97 5.91 8.15
CA VAL A 350 -5.35 5.67 8.55
C VAL A 350 -5.40 5.57 10.08
N LEU A 351 -6.34 6.28 10.69
CA LEU A 351 -6.61 6.11 12.12
C LEU A 351 -7.38 4.79 12.32
N ASP A 352 -6.65 3.74 12.66
CA ASP A 352 -7.22 2.47 13.09
C ASP A 352 -7.66 2.57 14.55
N VAL A 353 -8.90 3.00 14.77
CA VAL A 353 -9.57 2.84 16.07
C VAL A 353 -10.24 1.47 16.11
N THR A 354 -9.65 0.54 16.86
CA THR A 354 -10.30 -0.74 17.15
C THR A 354 -11.53 -0.50 18.03
N GLU A 355 -12.63 -1.21 17.79
CA GLU A 355 -13.84 -1.12 18.60
C GLU A 355 -13.50 -1.26 20.09
N GLY A 356 -13.88 -0.25 20.88
CA GLY A 356 -13.63 -0.21 22.32
C GLY A 356 -12.23 0.25 22.75
N SER A 357 -11.37 0.71 21.83
CA SER A 357 -10.01 1.18 22.12
C SER A 357 -9.86 2.72 22.12
N ILE A 358 -8.69 3.18 22.58
CA ILE A 358 -8.24 4.57 22.50
C ILE A 358 -6.89 4.58 21.80
N THR A 359 -6.74 5.39 20.78
CA THR A 359 -5.43 5.62 20.16
C THR A 359 -4.72 6.73 20.92
N LEU A 360 -3.47 6.51 21.34
CA LEU A 360 -2.68 7.43 22.14
C LEU A 360 -1.34 7.74 21.45
N GLU A 361 -1.15 9.00 21.09
CA GLU A 361 0.10 9.53 20.57
C GLU A 361 0.77 10.45 21.57
N ALA A 362 2.09 10.43 21.60
CA ALA A 362 2.91 11.27 22.45
C ALA A 362 3.99 11.95 21.61
N GLU A 363 4.30 13.20 21.94
CA GLU A 363 5.31 14.02 21.30
C GLU A 363 6.13 14.74 22.36
N ILE A 364 7.43 14.90 22.09
CA ILE A 364 8.35 15.66 22.93
C ILE A 364 8.82 16.89 22.15
N THR A 365 8.56 18.08 22.70
CA THR A 365 9.12 19.34 22.22
C THR A 365 9.90 20.00 23.35
N GLY A 366 11.23 19.95 23.26
CA GLY A 366 12.13 20.39 24.33
C GLY A 366 11.94 19.54 25.60
N THR A 367 11.56 20.17 26.71
CA THR A 367 11.20 19.48 27.96
C THR A 367 9.68 19.28 28.12
N THR A 368 8.88 19.60 27.11
CA THR A 368 7.43 19.41 27.17
C THR A 368 7.05 18.09 26.53
N LEU A 369 6.37 17.23 27.29
CA LEU A 369 5.69 16.04 26.79
C LEU A 369 4.23 16.39 26.53
N SER A 370 3.79 16.21 25.30
CA SER A 370 2.40 16.39 24.87
C SER A 370 1.83 15.04 24.44
N ALA A 371 0.54 14.85 24.61
CA ALA A 371 -0.14 13.67 24.11
C ALA A 371 -1.53 14.01 23.57
N VAL A 372 -1.97 13.23 22.58
CA VAL A 372 -3.30 13.28 22.00
C VAL A 372 -3.92 11.90 22.12
N ALA A 373 -5.11 11.85 22.69
CA ALA A 373 -5.91 10.64 22.76
C ALA A 373 -7.16 10.78 21.88
N THR A 374 -7.39 9.76 21.04
CA THR A 374 -8.57 9.66 20.19
C THR A 374 -9.35 8.40 20.55
N PRO A 375 -10.51 8.53 21.23
CA PRO A 375 -11.33 7.37 21.57
C PRO A 375 -12.09 6.83 20.35
N TYR A 376 -12.31 5.51 20.30
CA TYR A 376 -13.22 4.89 19.31
C TYR A 376 -14.65 5.45 19.40
N ASP A 377 -15.11 5.74 20.63
CA ASP A 377 -16.42 6.33 20.89
C ASP A 377 -16.27 7.66 21.63
N ASN A 378 -16.49 8.76 20.91
CA ASN A 378 -16.39 10.12 21.43
C ASN A 378 -17.40 10.43 22.55
N SER A 379 -18.45 9.61 22.71
CA SER A 379 -19.44 9.79 23.78
C SER A 379 -19.01 9.16 25.11
N ARG A 380 -18.04 8.24 25.11
CA ARG A 380 -17.57 7.57 26.32
C ARG A 380 -16.55 8.43 27.07
N TYR A 381 -16.61 8.36 28.39
CA TYR A 381 -15.62 8.97 29.26
C TYR A 381 -14.35 8.12 29.32
N TYR A 382 -13.20 8.77 29.24
CA TYR A 382 -11.90 8.13 29.42
C TYR A 382 -10.97 8.99 30.26
N ASN A 383 -10.00 8.34 30.90
CA ASN A 383 -8.90 9.03 31.58
C ASN A 383 -7.80 9.35 30.57
N LEU A 384 -7.18 10.52 30.68
CA LEU A 384 -5.95 10.89 29.98
C LEU A 384 -5.05 11.66 30.94
N GLN A 385 -3.95 11.05 31.39
CA GLN A 385 -3.12 11.59 32.46
C GLN A 385 -1.65 11.17 32.36
N PHE A 386 -0.82 11.85 33.15
CA PHE A 386 0.61 11.56 33.31
C PHE A 386 0.97 11.10 34.72
N ASN A 387 1.82 10.09 34.81
CA ASN A 387 2.48 9.67 36.05
C ASN A 387 4.00 9.64 35.87
N ARG A 388 4.72 9.61 37.00
CA ARG A 388 6.17 9.42 37.04
C ARG A 388 6.50 8.17 37.82
N GLU A 389 7.54 7.44 37.40
CA GLU A 389 7.95 6.21 38.06
C GLU A 389 8.35 6.48 39.52
N ASN A 390 9.12 7.54 39.82
CA ASN A 390 9.44 7.86 41.21
C ASN A 390 8.20 8.16 42.07
N THR A 391 7.16 8.81 41.51
CA THR A 391 5.91 9.05 42.24
C THR A 391 5.22 7.73 42.56
N LEU A 392 5.10 6.83 41.57
CA LEU A 392 4.48 5.52 41.75
C LEU A 392 5.20 4.70 42.82
N GLN A 393 6.54 4.61 42.73
CA GLN A 393 7.35 3.88 43.69
C GLN A 393 7.28 4.49 45.10
N GLY A 394 7.31 5.83 45.21
CA GLY A 394 7.22 6.55 46.48
C GLY A 394 5.90 6.30 47.21
N GLU A 395 4.82 6.10 46.47
CA GLU A 395 3.48 5.80 46.98
C GLU A 395 3.23 4.28 47.14
N GLY A 396 4.26 3.44 46.89
CA GLY A 396 4.23 2.00 47.14
C GLY A 396 3.82 1.13 45.96
N TYR A 397 3.50 1.71 44.79
CA TYR A 397 3.17 0.99 43.57
C TYR A 397 4.47 0.53 42.90
N THR A 398 4.92 -0.69 43.22
CA THR A 398 6.23 -1.23 42.80
C THR A 398 6.15 -2.57 42.06
N SER A 399 4.96 -3.16 41.96
CA SER A 399 4.72 -4.47 41.35
C SER A 399 3.76 -4.36 40.17
N GLY A 400 3.89 -5.27 39.19
CA GLY A 400 3.11 -5.24 37.95
C GLY A 400 3.76 -4.42 36.84
N THR A 401 3.07 -4.28 35.72
CA THR A 401 3.44 -3.44 34.58
C THR A 401 3.28 -1.95 34.89
N ALA A 402 3.91 -1.08 34.10
CA ALA A 402 3.75 0.38 34.26
C ALA A 402 2.28 0.82 34.12
N ALA A 403 1.55 0.22 33.18
CA ALA A 403 0.12 0.47 32.96
C ALA A 403 -0.72 0.13 34.20
N GLU A 404 -0.53 -1.07 34.79
CA GLU A 404 -1.24 -1.49 36.00
C GLU A 404 -0.95 -0.56 37.19
N ARG A 405 0.32 -0.15 37.36
CA ARG A 405 0.71 0.76 38.44
C ARG A 405 0.11 2.16 38.26
N CYS A 406 0.13 2.70 37.04
CA CYS A 406 -0.48 3.99 36.71
C CYS A 406 -1.99 3.96 36.99
N TYR A 407 -2.68 2.93 36.48
CA TYR A 407 -4.11 2.78 36.68
C TYR A 407 -4.49 2.62 38.16
N GLN A 408 -3.78 1.76 38.90
CA GLN A 408 -4.12 1.52 40.30
C GLN A 408 -3.91 2.77 41.15
N TYR A 409 -2.83 3.51 40.93
CA TYR A 409 -2.60 4.80 41.59
C TYR A 409 -3.74 5.79 41.34
N GLU A 410 -4.17 5.95 40.08
CA GLU A 410 -5.27 6.85 39.74
C GLU A 410 -6.61 6.37 40.31
N LEU A 411 -6.89 5.07 40.26
CA LEU A 411 -8.12 4.49 40.80
C LEU A 411 -8.22 4.67 42.31
N ASP A 412 -7.13 4.40 43.05
CA ASP A 412 -7.09 4.55 44.51
C ASP A 412 -7.27 6.02 44.90
N TYR A 413 -6.59 6.92 44.18
CA TYR A 413 -6.76 8.35 44.37
C TYR A 413 -8.19 8.79 44.09
N MET A 414 -8.79 8.42 42.95
CA MET A 414 -10.19 8.73 42.64
C MET A 414 -11.15 8.18 43.69
N THR A 415 -10.98 6.92 44.08
CA THR A 415 -11.84 6.21 45.03
C THR A 415 -11.90 6.94 46.38
N SER A 416 -10.79 7.53 46.82
CA SER A 416 -10.73 8.30 48.07
C SER A 416 -11.64 9.55 48.05
N TYR A 417 -11.96 10.10 46.87
CA TYR A 417 -12.77 11.30 46.70
C TYR A 417 -14.16 11.07 46.07
N LEU A 418 -14.52 9.82 45.70
CA LEU A 418 -15.81 9.52 45.02
C LEU A 418 -17.06 10.00 45.77
N LYS A 419 -16.98 10.14 47.11
CA LYS A 419 -18.08 10.67 47.93
C LYS A 419 -18.34 12.16 47.73
N ILE A 420 -17.37 12.89 47.18
CA ILE A 420 -17.38 14.34 47.05
C ILE A 420 -17.39 14.75 45.57
N TYR A 421 -16.68 14.02 44.71
CA TYR A 421 -16.57 14.29 43.28
C TYR A 421 -16.81 13.02 42.44
N PRO A 422 -17.76 13.02 41.50
CA PRO A 422 -17.88 11.92 40.54
C PRO A 422 -16.68 11.90 39.59
N PRO A 423 -16.29 10.75 39.02
CA PRO A 423 -15.18 10.64 38.07
C PRO A 423 -15.27 11.65 36.91
N THR A 424 -16.46 11.92 36.39
CA THR A 424 -16.67 12.86 35.26
C THR A 424 -16.36 14.31 35.58
N ALA A 425 -16.20 14.69 36.86
CA ALA A 425 -15.81 16.04 37.26
C ALA A 425 -14.29 16.27 37.27
N TRP A 426 -13.50 15.23 37.03
CA TRP A 426 -12.05 15.29 37.10
C TRP A 426 -11.44 15.86 35.82
N GLN A 427 -10.42 16.70 35.97
CA GLN A 427 -9.82 17.41 34.84
C GLN A 427 -9.20 16.47 33.80
N ASN A 428 -8.67 15.33 34.25
CA ASN A 428 -8.08 14.29 33.40
C ASN A 428 -9.11 13.36 32.77
N VAL A 429 -10.41 13.52 33.07
CA VAL A 429 -11.48 12.75 32.43
C VAL A 429 -12.03 13.53 31.24
N LYS A 430 -12.01 12.90 30.07
CA LYS A 430 -12.27 13.50 28.76
C LYS A 430 -13.39 12.77 28.01
N GLN A 431 -13.93 13.45 27.00
CA GLN A 431 -14.81 12.90 25.96
C GLN A 431 -14.36 13.47 24.62
N GLY A 432 -14.52 12.69 23.56
CA GLY A 432 -13.99 13.03 22.23
C GLY A 432 -12.46 13.09 22.19
N PRO A 433 -11.88 13.48 21.04
CA PRO A 433 -10.44 13.67 20.92
C PRO A 433 -9.99 14.77 21.89
N ALA A 434 -8.95 14.50 22.67
CA ALA A 434 -8.41 15.48 23.62
C ALA A 434 -6.89 15.42 23.68
N SER A 435 -6.30 16.56 24.00
CA SER A 435 -4.86 16.68 24.26
C SER A 435 -4.57 16.95 25.72
N THR A 436 -3.37 16.60 26.14
CA THR A 436 -2.80 16.94 27.44
C THR A 436 -1.30 17.21 27.29
N SER A 437 -0.71 18.00 28.18
CA SER A 437 0.73 18.22 28.18
C SER A 437 1.27 18.44 29.59
N THR A 438 2.55 18.17 29.76
CA THR A 438 3.28 18.38 31.01
C THR A 438 4.73 18.76 30.73
N THR A 439 5.32 19.55 31.63
CA THR A 439 6.76 19.87 31.58
C THR A 439 7.55 18.86 32.42
N MET A 440 8.52 18.22 31.79
CA MET A 440 9.47 17.33 32.44
C MET A 440 10.56 18.17 33.12
N ASN A 441 10.50 18.21 34.45
CA ASN A 441 11.36 19.08 35.26
C ASN A 441 12.42 18.31 36.06
N VAL A 442 12.33 16.98 36.11
CA VAL A 442 13.22 16.12 36.91
C VAL A 442 13.52 14.86 36.10
N ALA A 443 14.79 14.45 36.05
CA ALA A 443 15.18 13.21 35.41
C ALA A 443 14.40 12.02 36.00
N ASP A 444 13.61 11.35 35.18
CA ASP A 444 12.68 10.30 35.58
C ASP A 444 12.15 9.55 34.35
N THR A 445 11.44 8.46 34.60
CA THR A 445 10.55 7.85 33.60
C THR A 445 9.14 8.43 33.78
N TYR A 446 8.62 9.00 32.70
CA TYR A 446 7.29 9.55 32.58
C TYR A 446 6.40 8.58 31.81
N TYR A 447 5.15 8.46 32.25
CA TYR A 447 4.13 7.67 31.60
C TYR A 447 2.99 8.59 31.21
N VAL A 448 2.55 8.52 29.95
CA VAL A 448 1.25 9.06 29.55
C VAL A 448 0.35 7.90 29.17
N PHE A 449 -0.86 7.90 29.69
CA PHE A 449 -1.76 6.76 29.53
C PHE A 449 -3.21 7.19 29.43
N ALA A 450 -4.00 6.32 28.80
CA ALA A 450 -5.43 6.49 28.64
C ALA A 450 -6.19 5.16 28.73
N TYR A 451 -7.41 5.23 29.25
CA TYR A 451 -8.35 4.09 29.32
C TYR A 451 -9.79 4.59 29.42
N PHE A 452 -10.74 3.90 28.79
CA PHE A 452 -12.16 4.16 29.02
C PHE A 452 -12.49 3.80 30.46
N LEU A 453 -13.34 4.60 31.10
CA LEU A 453 -13.71 4.40 32.49
C LEU A 453 -15.21 4.42 32.68
N ASN A 454 -15.63 3.74 33.74
CA ASN A 454 -16.99 3.80 34.21
C ASN A 454 -17.24 5.14 34.91
N ALA A 455 -18.16 5.94 34.38
CA ALA A 455 -18.44 7.31 34.83
C ALA A 455 -18.86 7.44 36.30
N SER A 456 -19.26 6.35 36.97
CA SER A 456 -19.68 6.37 38.39
C SER A 456 -18.59 5.87 39.34
N THR A 457 -17.71 4.97 38.87
CA THR A 457 -16.76 4.26 39.74
C THR A 457 -15.30 4.56 39.44
N GLY A 458 -14.99 5.09 38.25
CA GLY A 458 -13.61 5.32 37.79
C GLY A 458 -12.89 4.04 37.36
N VAL A 459 -13.53 2.87 37.49
CA VAL A 459 -12.99 1.57 37.07
C VAL A 459 -12.78 1.55 35.55
N ALA A 460 -11.69 0.96 35.09
CA ALA A 460 -11.41 0.82 33.67
C ALA A 460 -12.41 -0.12 32.98
N GLU A 461 -12.87 0.28 31.80
CA GLU A 461 -13.76 -0.48 30.92
C GLU A 461 -13.08 -0.84 29.57
N SER A 462 -11.76 -0.63 29.49
CA SER A 462 -10.91 -1.02 28.37
C SER A 462 -9.51 -1.37 28.88
N ASP A 463 -8.67 -1.89 27.99
CA ASP A 463 -7.23 -1.94 28.23
C ASP A 463 -6.66 -0.53 28.42
N ILE A 464 -5.53 -0.47 29.13
CA ILE A 464 -4.79 0.76 29.40
C ILE A 464 -3.74 0.93 28.32
N VAL A 465 -3.90 1.96 27.50
CA VAL A 465 -2.93 2.34 26.48
C VAL A 465 -1.93 3.30 27.11
N ILE A 466 -0.64 3.07 26.91
CA ILE A 466 0.44 3.80 27.60
C ILE A 466 1.60 4.08 26.63
N LYS A 467 2.22 5.25 26.77
CA LYS A 467 3.52 5.59 26.17
C LYS A 467 4.51 5.89 27.28
N THR A 468 5.72 5.33 27.16
CA THR A 468 6.80 5.51 28.12
C THR A 468 7.80 6.54 27.59
N VAL A 469 8.22 7.45 28.45
CA VAL A 469 9.18 8.50 28.11
C VAL A 469 10.30 8.50 29.14
N ILE A 470 11.55 8.43 28.68
CA ILE A 470 12.73 8.56 29.54
C ILE A 470 13.26 9.98 29.40
N PHE A 471 13.37 10.71 30.52
CA PHE A 471 13.97 12.05 30.56
C PHE A 471 15.22 12.02 31.43
N ASP A 472 16.37 12.42 30.88
CA ASP A 472 17.67 12.40 31.58
C ASP A 472 17.97 13.68 32.39
N GLY A 473 17.04 14.65 32.38
CA GLY A 473 17.21 15.98 32.97
C GLY A 473 17.58 17.07 31.94
N SER A 474 17.87 16.69 30.71
CA SER A 474 18.21 17.58 29.60
C SER A 474 17.52 17.21 28.27
N SER A 475 17.41 15.91 27.98
CA SER A 475 16.82 15.35 26.77
C SER A 475 15.83 14.24 27.13
N ALA A 476 14.81 14.03 26.29
CA ALA A 476 13.84 12.97 26.48
C ALA A 476 13.62 12.17 25.19
N GLU A 477 13.31 10.89 25.37
CA GLU A 477 12.97 9.96 24.31
C GLU A 477 11.72 9.15 24.64
N ILE A 478 10.89 8.88 23.63
CA ILE A 478 9.76 7.95 23.74
C ILE A 478 10.31 6.55 23.47
N VAL A 479 10.05 5.61 24.39
CA VAL A 479 10.45 4.20 24.27
C VAL A 479 9.21 3.36 23.94
N GLU A 480 9.37 2.44 22.99
CA GLU A 480 8.32 1.48 22.59
C GLU A 480 8.06 0.41 23.65
#